data_AF-A0A228IK78-F1
#
_entry.id   AF-A0A228IK78-F1
#
_cell.length_a   1.000
_cell.length_b   1.000
_cell.length_c   1.000
_cell.angle_alpha   90.00
_cell.angle_beta   90.00
_cell.angle_gamma   90.00
#
_symmetry.space_group_name_H-M   'P 1'
#
loop_
_entity.id
_entity.type
_entity.pdbx_description
1 polymer ?
#
loop_
_entity_poly.entity_id
_entity_poly.type
_entity_poly.pdbx_seq_one_letter_code
_entity_poly.pdbx_strand_id
1 'polypeptide(L)' 'MKVVKFKRHYAQYTPGDVAGFVDEHADRLVDAEIAVMSEQEPKETKAPAKAETLKPAAAKG' A
#
# COMPACT_ATOMS: atom_id res chain seq x y z
N MET A 1 -7.48 7.23 10.28
CA MET A 1 -7.21 6.39 9.09
C MET A 1 -6.54 7.29 8.07
N LYS A 2 -5.21 7.20 7.95
CA LYS A 2 -4.40 7.96 7.00
C LYS A 2 -4.28 7.17 5.70
N VAL A 3 -4.30 7.88 4.58
CA VAL A 3 -4.00 7.28 3.28
C VAL A 3 -2.54 7.55 2.97
N VAL A 4 -1.82 6.53 2.52
CA VAL A 4 -0.42 6.66 2.09
C VAL A 4 -0.29 6.15 0.65
N LYS A 5 0.62 6.76 -0.10
CA LYS A 5 1.00 6.31 -1.43
C LYS A 5 2.37 5.65 -1.36
N PHE A 6 2.45 4.39 -1.77
CA PHE A 6 3.70 3.66 -1.80
C PHE A 6 4.63 4.26 -2.85
N LYS A 7 5.84 4.64 -2.46
CA LYS A 7 6.91 5.06 -3.40
C LYS A 7 7.87 3.91 -3.71
N ARG A 8 7.81 2.83 -2.93
CA ARG A 8 8.59 1.61 -3.10
C ARG A 8 7.71 0.37 -2.96
N HIS A 9 8.20 -0.76 -3.46
CA HIS A 9 7.51 -2.03 -3.30
C HIS A 9 7.54 -2.46 -1.83
N TYR A 10 6.38 -2.78 -1.25
CA TYR A 10 6.25 -3.20 0.13
C TYR A 10 5.13 -4.20 0.30
N ALA A 11 5.48 -5.41 0.77
CA ALA A 11 4.56 -6.54 0.84
C ALA A 11 3.85 -6.77 -0.51
N GLN A 12 2.55 -6.49 -0.57
CA GLN A 12 1.73 -6.62 -1.78
C GLN A 12 1.58 -5.31 -2.58
N TYR A 13 2.09 -4.20 -2.06
CA TYR A 13 1.94 -2.87 -2.64
C TYR A 13 3.10 -2.53 -3.56
N THR A 14 2.80 -1.98 -4.73
CA THR A 14 3.79 -1.53 -5.71
C THR A 14 4.00 -0.01 -5.61
N PRO A 15 5.13 0.52 -6.12
CA PRO A 15 5.29 1.96 -6.25
C PRO A 15 4.13 2.55 -7.07
N GLY A 16 3.40 3.49 -6.48
CA GLY A 16 2.21 4.12 -7.06
C GLY A 16 0.89 3.66 -6.43
N ASP A 17 0.89 2.55 -5.71
CA ASP A 17 -0.30 2.04 -5.02
C ASP A 17 -0.68 2.92 -3.83
N VAL A 18 -1.99 2.99 -3.53
CA VAL A 18 -2.55 3.87 -2.51
C VAL A 18 -3.38 3.04 -1.55
N ALA A 19 -3.04 3.09 -0.26
CA ALA A 19 -3.73 2.32 0.77
C ALA A 19 -4.02 3.14 2.03
N GLY A 20 -5.14 2.82 2.66
CA GLY A 20 -5.55 3.40 3.94
C GLY A 20 -5.05 2.57 5.11
N PHE A 21 -4.25 3.18 5.98
CA PHE A 21 -3.75 2.57 7.21
C PHE A 21 -4.17 3.38 8.44
N VAL A 22 -4.06 2.75 9.60
CA VAL A 22 -4.15 3.48 10.87
C VAL A 22 -2.98 4.44 11.00
N ASP A 23 -3.21 5.57 11.66
CA ASP A 23 -2.25 6.68 11.75
C ASP A 23 -0.85 6.23 12.18
N GLU A 24 -0.73 5.35 13.17
CA GLU A 24 0.56 4.81 13.64
C GLU A 24 1.29 3.99 12.56
N HIS A 25 0.55 3.20 11.77
CA HIS A 25 1.14 2.36 10.73
C HIS A 25 1.50 3.19 9.49
N ALA A 26 0.70 4.19 9.16
CA ALA A 26 1.00 5.16 8.11
C ALA A 26 2.28 5.92 8.42
N ASP A 27 2.44 6.39 9.67
CA ASP A 27 3.65 7.09 10.09
C ASP A 27 4.90 6.20 9.92
N ARG A 28 4.83 4.93 10.31
CA ARG A 28 5.93 3.97 10.10
C ARG A 28 6.29 3.77 8.63
N LEU A 29 5.30 3.73 7.74
CA LEU A 29 5.56 3.58 6.29
C LEU A 29 6.20 4.84 5.70
N VAL A 30 5.85 6.01 6.21
CA VAL A 30 6.43 7.29 5.77
C VAL A 30 7.85 7.45 6.33
N ASP A 31 8.05 7.17 7.61
CA ASP A 31 9.34 7.22 8.30
C ASP A 31 10.35 6.25 7.69
N ALA A 32 9.91 5.03 7.35
CA ALA A 32 10.73 4.03 6.67
C ALA A 32 10.98 4.34 5.17
N GLU A 33 10.53 5.50 4.67
CA GLU A 33 10.62 5.89 3.26
C GLU A 33 10.01 4.89 2.28
N ILE A 34 9.00 4.14 2.74
CA ILE A 34 8.29 3.15 1.93
C ILE A 34 7.13 3.82 1.21
N ALA A 35 6.43 4.72 1.91
CA ALA A 35 5.30 5.46 1.40
C ALA A 35 5.45 6.95 1.70
N VAL A 36 4.54 7.76 1.17
CA VAL A 36 4.39 9.17 1.49
C VAL A 36 2.96 9.41 1.96
N MET A 37 2.77 10.36 2.88
CA MET A 37 1.43 10.77 3.30
C MET A 37 0.68 11.27 2.07
N SER A 38 -0.40 10.57 1.71
CA SER A 38 -1.28 10.99 0.63
C SER A 38 -2.29 11.93 1.26
N GLU A 39 -2.03 13.23 1.17
CA GLU A 39 -3.02 14.25 1.49
C GLU A 39 -4.25 13.97 0.60
N GLN A 40 -5.38 13.67 1.23
CA GLN A 40 -6.59 13.23 0.54
C GLN A 40 -7.03 14.26 -0.50
N GLU A 41 -6.95 13.91 -1.79
CA GLU A 41 -8.10 14.13 -2.67
C GLU A 41 -8.94 12.84 -2.65
N PRO A 42 -10.11 12.83 -2.00
CA PRO A 42 -11.04 11.71 -2.05
C PRO A 42 -11.77 11.74 -3.41
N LYS A 43 -11.03 11.50 -4.48
CA LYS A 43 -11.56 11.25 -5.83
C LYS A 43 -10.67 10.23 -6.50
N GLU A 44 -10.77 8.99 -6.06
CA GLU A 44 -10.92 7.89 -7.01
C GLU A 44 -11.40 6.66 -6.25
N THR A 45 -12.73 6.57 -6.19
CA THR A 45 -13.44 5.30 -6.31
C THR A 45 -12.93 4.59 -7.56
N LYS A 46 -11.81 3.85 -7.46
CA LYS A 46 -11.52 2.83 -8.46
C LYS A 46 -10.79 1.64 -7.84
N ALA A 47 -11.65 0.72 -7.44
CA ALA A 47 -11.42 -0.71 -7.29
C ALA A 47 -10.53 -1.14 -6.12
N PRO A 48 -10.99 -2.08 -5.27
CA PRO A 48 -10.08 -3.15 -4.91
C PRO A 48 -9.74 -3.85 -6.23
N ALA A 49 -8.62 -3.50 -6.86
CA ALA A 49 -7.81 -4.57 -7.38
C ALA A 49 -7.50 -5.39 -6.11
N LYS A 50 -8.20 -6.47 -5.76
CA LYS A 50 -8.29 -7.67 -6.59
C LYS A 50 -7.13 -7.72 -7.58
N ALA A 51 -5.92 -7.40 -7.10
CA ALA A 51 -4.74 -8.12 -7.50
C ALA A 51 -5.05 -9.54 -7.05
N GLU A 52 -5.64 -10.26 -8.00
CA GLU A 52 -5.62 -11.68 -8.13
C GLU A 52 -4.54 -12.26 -7.25
N THR A 53 -5.00 -12.97 -6.22
CA THR A 53 -4.22 -13.94 -5.48
C THR A 53 -3.78 -15.03 -6.47
N LEU A 54 -2.78 -14.72 -7.30
CA LEU A 54 -2.02 -15.66 -8.11
C LEU A 54 -0.59 -15.61 -7.55
N LYS A 55 -0.35 -16.22 -6.37
CA LYS A 55 0.28 -17.55 -6.18
C LYS A 55 1.72 -17.65 -6.75
N PRO A 56 2.60 -18.49 -6.15
CA PRO A 56 2.83 -18.80 -4.75
C PRO A 56 4.34 -18.76 -4.40
N ALA A 57 4.75 -18.30 -3.21
CA ALA A 57 6.12 -18.46 -2.74
C ALA A 57 6.18 -19.45 -1.57
N ALA A 58 6.11 -20.74 -1.89
CA ALA A 58 6.57 -21.82 -1.01
C ALA A 58 6.89 -23.06 -1.86
N ALA A 59 8.03 -23.03 -2.55
CA ALA A 59 8.67 -24.26 -3.01
C ALA A 59 9.40 -24.87 -1.81
N LYS A 60 8.87 -25.96 -1.25
CA LYS A 60 9.60 -27.10 -0.62
C LYS A 60 8.60 -28.21 -0.31
N GLY A 61 8.82 -29.38 -0.92
CA GLY A 61 8.06 -30.61 -0.72
C GLY A 61 8.38 -31.61 -1.81
#